data_AF-A0A8J7MBV2-F1
#
_entry.id   AF-A0A8J7MBV2-F1
#
_cell.length_a   1.000
_cell.length_b   1.000
_cell.length_c   1.000
_cell.angle_alpha   90.00
_cell.angle_beta   90.00
_cell.angle_gamma   90.00
#
_symmetry.space_group_name_H-M   'P 1'
#
loop_
_entity.id
_entity.type
_entity.pdbx_description
1 polymer ?
#
loop_
_entity_poly.entity_id
_entity_poly.type
_entity_poly.pdbx_seq_one_letter_code
_entity_poly.pdbx_strand_id
1 'polypeptide(L)'
;MQSETKPKDWTNTSASLAPTLLGAAAGVAIGELVKNESRKPLALGLVCLGAVALMPSVVDTVVDLINGPNSRRGSRRTLRSIRDSGADAADLELLEADMDDELFIG
;
A
#
# COMPACT_ATOMS: atom_id res chain seq x y z
N MET A 1 8.77 -13.18 -32.34
CA MET A 1 9.36 -12.38 -31.25
C MET A 1 9.55 -10.96 -31.76
N GLN A 2 8.64 -10.04 -31.43
CA GLN A 2 8.78 -8.61 -31.71
C GLN A 2 8.92 -7.90 -30.35
N SER A 3 10.13 -7.46 -30.03
CA SER A 3 10.39 -6.61 -28.87
C SER A 3 10.14 -5.16 -29.27
N GLU A 4 8.97 -4.63 -28.91
CA GLU A 4 8.66 -3.20 -28.98
C GLU A 4 9.61 -2.43 -28.05
N THR A 5 10.63 -1.77 -28.61
CA THR A 5 11.48 -0.86 -27.86
C THR A 5 10.77 0.49 -27.74
N LYS A 6 9.91 0.61 -26.72
CA LYS A 6 9.27 1.88 -26.33
C LYS A 6 10.36 2.91 -25.98
N PRO A 7 10.39 4.11 -26.57
CA PRO A 7 11.36 5.13 -26.21
C PRO A 7 11.18 5.49 -24.73
N LYS A 8 12.28 5.43 -23.97
CA LYS A 8 12.29 5.69 -22.54
C LYS A 8 11.99 7.17 -22.32
N ASP A 9 10.83 7.47 -21.72
CA ASP A 9 10.32 8.82 -21.52
C ASP A 9 10.94 9.45 -20.26
N TRP A 10 12.06 10.14 -20.45
CA TRP A 10 12.82 10.82 -19.38
C TRP A 10 12.10 12.08 -18.86
N THR A 11 11.13 12.59 -19.62
CA THR A 11 10.38 13.80 -19.31
C THR A 11 9.50 13.61 -18.07
N ASN A 12 8.83 12.47 -17.98
CA ASN A 12 8.02 12.10 -16.81
C ASN A 12 8.88 11.81 -15.57
N THR A 13 10.12 11.32 -15.76
CA THR A 13 11.06 11.08 -14.65
C THR A 13 11.66 12.39 -14.12
N SER A 14 11.98 13.34 -14.99
CA SER A 14 12.48 14.66 -14.59
C SER A 14 11.40 15.51 -13.92
N ALA A 15 10.15 15.42 -14.41
CA ALA A 15 9.03 16.15 -13.83
C ALA A 15 8.67 15.67 -12.42
N SER A 16 8.83 14.38 -12.12
CA SER A 16 8.59 13.84 -10.77
C SER A 16 9.73 14.14 -9.78
N LEU A 17 10.92 14.47 -10.28
CA LEU A 17 12.05 14.91 -9.45
C LEU A 17 11.99 16.40 -9.09
N ALA A 18 11.25 17.22 -9.85
CA ALA A 18 11.11 18.64 -9.56
C ALA A 18 10.55 18.94 -8.14
N PRO A 19 9.44 18.33 -7.68
CA PRO A 19 8.91 18.60 -6.33
C PRO A 19 9.81 18.06 -5.22
N THR A 20 10.55 16.97 -5.44
CA THR A 20 11.48 16.41 -4.44
C THR A 20 12.73 17.29 -4.29
N LEU A 21 13.28 17.78 -5.39
CA LEU A 21 14.38 18.74 -5.39
C LEU A 21 13.96 20.08 -4.75
N LEU A 22 12.75 20.56 -5.06
CA LEU A 22 12.19 21.77 -4.46
C LEU A 22 12.03 21.61 -2.94
N GLY A 23 11.48 20.49 -2.48
CA GLY A 23 11.32 20.20 -1.06
C GLY A 23 12.66 20.08 -0.32
N ALA A 24 13.65 19.43 -0.93
CA ALA A 24 15.00 19.31 -0.37
C ALA A 24 15.67 20.69 -0.23
N ALA A 25 15.60 21.54 -1.26
CA ALA A 25 16.15 22.88 -1.23
C ALA A 25 15.45 23.77 -0.18
N ALA A 26 14.12 23.69 -0.10
CA ALA A 26 13.35 24.40 0.91
C ALA A 26 13.72 23.96 2.34
N GLY A 27 13.91 22.66 2.56
CA GLY A 27 14.34 22.12 3.85
C GLY A 27 15.73 22.60 4.28
N VAL A 28 16.69 22.63 3.35
CA VAL A 28 18.05 23.14 3.61
C VAL A 28 18.03 24.63 3.92
N ALA A 29 17.28 25.43 3.15
CA ALA A 29 17.17 26.88 3.38
C ALA A 29 16.57 27.19 4.77
N ILE A 30 15.51 26.46 5.16
CA ILE A 30 14.92 26.59 6.50
C ILE A 30 15.92 26.18 7.59
N GLY A 31 16.75 25.16 7.34
CA GLY A 31 17.82 24.73 8.26
C GLY A 31 18.92 25.77 8.45
N GLU A 32 19.31 26.49 7.39
CA GLU A 32 20.33 27.54 7.44
C GLU A 32 19.84 28.82 8.14
N LEU A 33 18.54 29.10 8.09
CA LEU A 33 17.92 30.24 8.79
C LEU A 33 17.94 30.09 10.33
N VAL A 34 18.25 28.90 10.86
CA VAL A 34 18.33 28.67 12.31
C VAL A 34 19.65 29.19 12.90
N LYS A 35 19.56 30.36 13.55
CA LYS A 35 20.66 31.00 14.28
C LYS A 35 21.31 30.06 15.31
N ASN A 36 22.65 30.13 15.41
CA ASN A 36 23.52 29.18 16.12
C ASN A 36 23.18 28.92 17.61
N GLU A 37 22.55 29.89 18.26
CA GLU A 37 22.24 29.83 19.70
C GLU A 37 20.93 29.08 20.02
N SER A 38 20.01 28.98 19.04
CA SER A 38 18.72 28.28 19.19
C SER A 38 18.66 26.94 18.45
N ARG A 39 19.79 26.48 17.89
CA ARG A 39 19.86 25.25 17.07
C ARG A 39 19.43 24.00 17.84
N LYS A 40 19.76 23.89 19.12
CA LYS A 40 19.47 22.69 19.92
C LYS A 40 17.97 22.45 20.17
N PRO A 41 17.20 23.41 20.72
CA PRO A 41 15.77 23.20 20.96
C PRO A 41 14.96 23.15 19.66
N LEU A 42 15.34 23.94 18.65
CA LEU A 42 14.59 24.02 17.39
C LEU A 42 14.82 22.77 16.51
N ALA A 43 16.06 22.24 16.47
CA ALA A 43 16.33 20.97 15.80
C ALA A 43 15.62 19.80 16.50
N LEU A 44 15.60 19.76 17.83
CA LEU A 44 14.84 18.75 18.58
C LEU A 44 13.35 18.84 18.30
N GLY A 45 12.79 20.05 18.25
CA GLY A 45 11.40 20.27 17.88
C GLY A 45 11.08 19.76 16.47
N LEU A 46 11.90 20.11 15.48
CA LEU A 46 11.73 19.65 14.08
C LEU A 46 11.87 18.13 13.93
N VAL A 47 12.84 17.51 14.63
CA VAL A 47 13.01 16.06 14.62
C VAL A 47 11.81 15.38 15.26
N CYS A 48 11.33 15.88 16.40
CA CYS A 48 10.18 15.31 17.09
C CYS A 48 8.90 15.47 16.25
N LEU A 49 8.71 16.63 15.64
CA LEU A 49 7.55 16.92 14.78
C LEU A 49 7.61 16.11 13.48
N GLY A 50 8.80 15.92 12.90
CA GLY A 50 9.02 15.02 11.76
C GLY A 50 8.77 13.54 12.13
N ALA A 51 9.21 13.10 13.31
CA ALA A 51 8.94 11.76 13.81
C ALA A 51 7.44 11.52 14.04
N VAL A 52 6.72 12.51 14.59
CA VAL A 52 5.27 12.46 14.76
C VAL A 52 4.54 12.49 13.40
N ALA A 53 4.99 13.28 12.44
CA ALA A 53 4.40 13.31 11.11
C ALA A 53 4.54 11.96 10.37
N LEU A 54 5.64 11.22 10.63
CA LEU A 54 5.89 9.90 10.04
C LEU A 54 5.22 8.75 10.81
N MET A 55 4.69 8.99 12.02
CA MET A 55 4.09 7.94 12.85
C MET A 55 2.99 7.11 12.15
N PRO A 56 2.02 7.71 11.43
CA PRO A 56 0.93 6.94 10.82
C PRO A 56 1.45 5.89 9.85
N SER A 57 2.39 6.26 8.98
CA SER A 57 2.96 5.37 7.96
C SER A 57 3.79 4.23 8.57
N VAL A 58 4.53 4.51 9.64
CA VAL A 58 5.30 3.49 10.37
C VAL A 58 4.36 2.53 11.11
N VAL A 59 3.26 3.02 11.68
CA VAL A 59 2.28 2.17 12.36
C VAL A 59 1.59 1.25 11.35
N ASP A 60 1.13 1.78 10.22
CA ASP A 60 0.44 0.98 9.20
C ASP A 60 1.34 -0.13 8.65
N THR A 61 2.62 0.19 8.36
CA THR A 61 3.58 -0.81 7.88
C THR A 61 3.89 -1.90 8.91
N VAL A 62 3.98 -1.55 10.20
CA VAL A 62 4.18 -2.54 11.27
C VAL A 62 2.92 -3.38 11.49
N VAL A 63 1.74 -2.76 11.44
CA VAL A 63 0.45 -3.45 11.54
C VAL A 63 0.27 -4.43 10.38
N ASP A 64 0.59 -4.01 9.16
CA ASP A 64 0.57 -4.87 7.97
C ASP A 64 1.65 -5.96 8.03
N LEU A 65 2.79 -5.70 8.66
CA LEU A 65 3.80 -6.75 8.86
C LEU A 65 3.32 -7.83 9.82
N ILE A 66 2.63 -7.45 10.90
CA ILE A 66 2.14 -8.37 11.95
C ILE A 66 0.83 -9.07 11.53
N ASN A 67 -0.07 -8.35 10.85
CA ASN A 67 -1.40 -8.84 10.48
C ASN A 67 -1.53 -9.19 9.00
N GLY A 68 -0.49 -8.95 8.20
CA GLY A 68 -0.51 -9.17 6.76
C GLY A 68 -0.61 -10.65 6.36
N PRO A 69 -0.75 -10.92 5.06
CA PRO A 69 -1.02 -12.27 4.54
C PRO A 69 0.11 -13.28 4.85
N ASN A 70 1.34 -12.81 5.04
CA ASN A 70 2.48 -13.64 5.46
C ASN A 70 2.50 -13.97 6.97
N SER A 71 1.66 -13.32 7.77
CA SER A 71 1.48 -13.66 9.17
C SER A 71 0.62 -14.91 9.33
N ARG A 72 0.95 -15.74 10.32
CA ARG A 72 0.26 -17.01 10.63
C ARG A 72 -1.25 -16.81 10.88
N ARG A 73 -1.65 -15.61 11.32
CA ARG A 73 -3.05 -15.22 11.54
C ARG A 73 -3.71 -14.74 10.24
N GLY A 74 -2.99 -13.96 9.41
CA GLY A 74 -3.45 -13.50 8.10
C GLY A 74 -3.66 -14.64 7.11
N SER A 75 -2.70 -15.56 7.00
CA SER A 75 -2.81 -16.76 6.14
C SER A 75 -4.02 -17.63 6.50
N ARG A 76 -4.31 -17.82 7.80
CA ARG A 76 -5.52 -18.52 8.27
C ARG A 76 -6.81 -17.80 7.89
N ARG A 77 -6.83 -16.45 7.91
CA ARG A 77 -8.01 -15.66 7.51
C ARG A 77 -8.24 -15.73 6.00
N THR A 78 -7.18 -15.65 5.19
CA THR A 78 -7.27 -15.82 3.73
C THR A 78 -7.73 -17.21 3.34
N LEU A 79 -7.16 -18.27 3.93
CA LEU A 79 -7.61 -19.65 3.68
C LEU A 79 -9.06 -19.87 4.09
N ARG A 80 -9.50 -19.23 5.18
CA ARG A 80 -10.90 -19.29 5.62
C ARG A 80 -11.83 -18.53 4.68
N SER A 81 -11.45 -17.35 4.21
CA SER A 81 -12.28 -16.65 3.23
C SER A 81 -12.37 -17.43 1.91
N ILE A 82 -11.31 -18.08 1.44
CA ILE A 82 -11.36 -18.96 0.26
C ILE A 82 -12.30 -20.15 0.50
N ARG A 83 -12.25 -20.73 1.71
CA ARG A 83 -13.15 -21.82 2.09
C ARG A 83 -14.62 -21.39 2.12
N ASP A 84 -14.88 -20.22 2.68
CA ASP A 84 -16.23 -19.69 2.86
C ASP A 84 -16.76 -18.98 1.60
N SER A 85 -15.91 -18.73 0.59
CA SER A 85 -16.31 -18.17 -0.72
C SER A 85 -16.48 -19.24 -1.80
N GLY A 86 -16.31 -20.52 -1.47
CA GLY A 86 -16.87 -21.60 -2.27
C GLY A 86 -18.40 -21.52 -2.24
N ALA A 87 -19.05 -21.89 -3.34
CA ALA A 87 -20.52 -21.91 -3.44
C ALA A 87 -21.13 -22.66 -2.25
N ASP A 88 -22.14 -22.07 -1.63
CA ASP A 88 -22.84 -22.69 -0.50
C ASP A 88 -23.47 -24.00 -0.99
N ALA A 89 -23.51 -25.01 -0.12
CA ALA A 89 -24.04 -26.33 -0.49
C ALA A 89 -25.50 -26.23 -0.97
N ALA A 90 -26.25 -25.25 -0.46
CA ALA A 90 -27.60 -24.94 -0.89
C ALA A 90 -27.68 -24.36 -2.33
N ASP A 91 -26.70 -23.54 -2.73
CA ASP A 91 -26.65 -22.99 -4.10
C ASP A 91 -26.26 -24.09 -5.12
N LEU A 92 -25.46 -25.07 -4.69
CA LEU A 92 -25.14 -26.26 -5.49
C LEU A 92 -26.35 -27.19 -5.65
N GLU A 93 -27.13 -27.40 -4.59
CA GLU A 93 -28.35 -28.23 -4.62
C GLU A 93 -29.44 -27.61 -5.51
N LEU A 94 -29.56 -26.27 -5.52
CA LEU A 94 -30.45 -25.55 -6.44
C LEU A 94 -30.03 -25.67 -7.90
N LEU A 95 -28.72 -25.60 -8.18
CA LEU A 95 -28.21 -25.80 -9.54
C LEU A 95 -28.37 -27.26 -10.01
N GLU A 96 -28.19 -28.24 -9.13
CA GLU A 96 -28.45 -29.66 -9.45
C GLU A 96 -29.94 -29.87 -9.74
N ALA A 97 -30.84 -29.28 -8.96
CA ALA A 97 -32.28 -29.39 -9.21
C ALA A 97 -32.71 -28.76 -10.55
N ASP A 98 -32.21 -27.56 -10.89
CA ASP A 98 -32.48 -26.93 -12.19
C ASP A 98 -31.91 -27.73 -13.37
N MET A 99 -30.75 -28.37 -13.19
CA MET A 99 -30.13 -29.22 -14.21
C MET A 99 -30.87 -30.54 -14.41
N ASP A 100 -31.40 -31.15 -13.35
CA ASP A 100 -32.21 -32.36 -13.44
C ASP A 100 -33.56 -32.09 -14.12
N ASP A 101 -34.16 -30.93 -13.86
CA ASP A 101 -35.40 -30.50 -14.51
C ASP A 101 -35.20 -30.20 -16.02
N GLU A 102 -34.06 -29.64 -16.44
CA GLU A 102 -33.76 -29.47 -17.88
C GLU A 102 -33.42 -30.79 -18.59
N LEU A 103 -32.77 -31.75 -17.92
CA LEU A 103 -32.45 -33.06 -18.52
C LEU A 103 -33.70 -33.95 -18.67
N PHE A 104 -34.75 -33.72 -17.87
CA PHE A 104 -36.02 -34.46 -17.95
C PHE A 104 -36.94 -33.97 -19.09
N ILE A 105 -36.66 -32.80 -19.70
CA ILE A 105 -37.42 -32.23 -20.83
C ILE A 105 -36.69 -32.50 -22.19
N GLY A 106 -35.97 -33.61 -22.27
CA GLY A 106 -35.33 -34.13 -23.50
C GLY A 106 -36.02 -35.35 -24.09
#